data_AF-A0A8T5UMZ2-F1
#
_entry.id   AF-A0A8T5UMZ2-F1
#
_cell.length_a   1.000
_cell.length_b   1.000
_cell.length_c   1.000
_cell.angle_alpha   90.00
_cell.angle_beta   90.00
_cell.angle_gamma   90.00
#
_symmetry.space_group_name_H-M   'P 1'
#
loop_
_entity.id
_entity.type
_entity.pdbx_description
1 polymer ?
#
loop_
_entity_poly.entity_id
_entity_poly.type
_entity_poly.pdbx_seq_one_letter_code
_entity_poly.pdbx_strand_id
1 'polypeptide(L)'
;MNYQGILKSMKKISYFKIINYYTPILEKKIKSLFFNKNKAYLRNSSQSDEILKRNFGKNLDYDEFRRVFFDKKIFSYSRSGEKSKIVEALNQGHINSNIKFANQIISREFIIFEKKYKFKKKIDWHHSFFGDFRWNLERSDKMNIKPTYKNHNVDVKYVWELNRHQFLPYLGFAYFITKDEKYAIEFKNIILDWIEKNPPLYGINWFSGLEISLRLISWIFTLYFFKESKEINNKHFFSKIFKILFEHAYYLRYFHTKRTLNHTIGELFGIYLFSKIFEEFTIIKKWEKKIFKKLKKQIILQIRPDGIDMEQSVNYHKFVLEFFSLFVFLNPKLINSSEGILIEKMFDYLLYSIKPNSHFPLVGDLDDGNVLFLANLKDYRFFDLLNVGCILFRKKELKFITKKISPVSI
;
A
#
# COMPACT_ATOMS: atom_id res chain seq x y z
N MET A 1 -2.29 37.99 24.04
CA MET A 1 -3.06 37.17 23.06
C MET A 1 -4.46 36.94 23.62
N ASN A 2 -5.52 37.38 22.94
CA ASN A 2 -6.89 37.38 23.45
C ASN A 2 -7.49 35.95 23.46
N TYR A 3 -8.22 35.59 24.51
CA TYR A 3 -8.83 34.26 24.77
C TYR A 3 -9.73 33.78 23.60
N GLN A 4 -10.34 34.72 22.88
CA GLN A 4 -11.10 34.43 21.66
C GLN A 4 -10.23 33.96 20.47
N GLY A 5 -8.96 34.36 20.40
CA GLY A 5 -7.99 33.87 19.42
C GLY A 5 -7.52 32.43 19.69
N ILE A 6 -7.43 32.06 20.98
CA ILE A 6 -7.18 30.68 21.42
C ILE A 6 -8.39 29.79 21.11
N LEU A 7 -9.62 30.27 21.34
CA LEU A 7 -10.83 29.54 20.95
C LEU A 7 -11.00 29.39 19.42
N LYS A 8 -10.56 30.37 18.61
CA LYS A 8 -10.55 30.27 17.14
C LYS A 8 -9.50 29.25 16.64
N SER A 9 -8.37 29.12 17.31
CA SER A 9 -7.37 28.08 17.01
C SER A 9 -7.81 26.70 17.52
N MET A 10 -8.50 26.62 18.66
CA MET A 10 -9.10 25.37 19.18
C MET A 10 -10.28 24.86 18.34
N LYS A 11 -11.04 25.73 17.64
CA LYS A 11 -12.05 25.28 16.67
C LYS A 11 -11.44 24.47 15.51
N LYS A 12 -10.18 24.73 15.11
CA LYS A 12 -9.42 23.88 14.16
C LYS A 12 -8.95 22.56 14.78
N ILE A 13 -8.74 22.51 16.09
CA ILE A 13 -8.34 21.29 16.82
C ILE A 13 -9.52 20.32 16.96
N SER A 14 -10.78 20.80 16.94
CA SER A 14 -11.96 19.90 16.93
C SER A 14 -12.11 19.07 15.65
N TYR A 15 -11.42 19.44 14.56
CA TYR A 15 -11.44 18.70 13.30
C TYR A 15 -10.73 17.33 13.43
N PHE A 16 -9.74 17.23 14.32
CA PHE A 16 -8.93 16.02 14.54
C PHE A 16 -9.69 14.90 15.26
N LYS A 17 -10.47 15.21 16.29
CA LYS A 17 -11.33 14.21 16.96
C LYS A 17 -12.47 13.72 16.06
N ILE A 18 -12.85 14.50 15.06
CA ILE A 18 -13.92 14.13 14.11
C ILE A 18 -13.39 13.17 13.04
N ILE A 19 -12.13 13.26 12.60
CA ILE A 19 -11.59 12.40 11.54
C ILE A 19 -11.46 10.94 12.02
N ASN A 20 -10.93 10.67 13.20
CA ASN A 20 -10.76 9.27 13.66
C ASN A 20 -12.10 8.60 14.02
N TYR A 21 -13.11 9.36 14.47
CA TYR A 21 -14.41 8.80 14.86
C TYR A 21 -15.44 8.76 13.71
N TYR A 22 -15.33 9.64 12.70
CA TYR A 22 -16.29 9.72 11.59
C TYR A 22 -15.79 9.18 10.26
N THR A 23 -14.52 8.79 10.09
CA THR A 23 -14.03 8.27 8.80
C THR A 23 -14.90 7.12 8.25
N PRO A 24 -15.29 6.10 9.03
CA PRO A 24 -16.15 5.04 8.51
C PRO A 24 -17.61 5.46 8.28
N ILE A 25 -18.14 6.40 9.07
CA ILE A 25 -19.52 6.90 8.93
C ILE A 25 -19.63 7.83 7.71
N LEU A 26 -18.62 8.66 7.46
CA LEU A 26 -18.51 9.49 6.26
C LEU A 26 -18.30 8.62 5.04
N GLU A 27 -17.42 7.62 5.13
CA GLU A 27 -17.24 6.63 4.06
C GLU A 27 -18.55 5.92 3.76
N LYS A 28 -19.31 5.49 4.78
CA LYS A 28 -20.62 4.85 4.60
C LYS A 28 -21.64 5.77 3.94
N LYS A 29 -21.75 7.05 4.34
CA LYS A 29 -22.68 8.02 3.73
C LYS A 29 -22.27 8.41 2.31
N ILE A 30 -20.98 8.60 2.03
CA ILE A 30 -20.48 8.89 0.69
C ILE A 30 -20.72 7.68 -0.21
N LYS A 31 -20.43 6.48 0.28
CA LYS A 31 -20.73 5.22 -0.40
C LYS A 31 -22.22 5.10 -0.67
N SER A 32 -23.12 5.26 0.30
CA SER A 32 -24.56 5.09 0.08
C SER A 32 -25.14 6.09 -0.95
N LEU A 33 -24.70 7.36 -0.92
CA LEU A 33 -25.11 8.37 -1.89
C LEU A 33 -24.57 8.09 -3.30
N PHE A 34 -23.35 7.56 -3.42
CA PHE A 34 -22.77 7.18 -4.71
C PHE A 34 -23.30 5.83 -5.22
N PHE A 35 -23.54 4.85 -4.36
CA PHE A 35 -24.14 3.56 -4.71
C PHE A 35 -25.56 3.70 -5.23
N ASN A 36 -26.31 4.70 -4.76
CA ASN A 36 -27.64 5.01 -5.30
C ASN A 36 -27.57 5.62 -6.72
N LYS A 37 -26.55 6.40 -7.05
CA LYS A 37 -26.35 6.96 -8.42
C LYS A 37 -25.66 6.00 -9.40
N ASN A 38 -24.80 5.11 -8.90
CA ASN A 38 -23.96 4.21 -9.71
C ASN A 38 -24.33 2.73 -9.53
N LYS A 39 -25.63 2.45 -9.32
CA LYS A 39 -26.22 1.11 -9.10
C LYS A 39 -25.75 0.01 -10.08
N ALA A 40 -25.15 0.35 -11.21
CA ALA A 40 -24.87 -0.53 -12.35
C ALA A 40 -23.45 -1.11 -12.44
N TYR A 41 -22.45 -0.62 -11.68
CA TYR A 41 -21.06 -0.79 -12.14
C TYR A 41 -20.24 -1.91 -11.51
N LEU A 42 -20.60 -2.54 -10.38
CA LEU A 42 -19.74 -3.57 -9.75
C LEU A 42 -20.54 -4.55 -8.86
N ARG A 43 -21.71 -5.05 -9.27
CA ARG A 43 -22.55 -5.91 -8.40
C ARG A 43 -22.04 -7.35 -8.22
N ASN A 44 -21.26 -7.89 -9.16
CA ASN A 44 -20.72 -9.25 -9.16
C ASN A 44 -19.56 -9.44 -10.18
N SER A 45 -18.91 -10.61 -10.15
CA SER A 45 -17.75 -10.97 -11.00
C SER A 45 -18.04 -11.02 -12.51
N SER A 46 -19.30 -11.23 -12.91
CA SER A 46 -19.72 -11.21 -14.32
C SER A 46 -19.72 -9.79 -14.90
N GLN A 47 -19.98 -8.76 -14.09
CA GLN A 47 -19.88 -7.37 -14.53
C GLN A 47 -18.45 -6.90 -14.71
N SER A 48 -17.48 -7.47 -13.99
CA SER A 48 -16.07 -7.10 -14.15
C SER A 48 -15.54 -7.36 -15.55
N ASP A 49 -15.94 -8.47 -16.18
CA ASP A 49 -15.56 -8.76 -17.57
C ASP A 49 -16.23 -7.79 -18.54
N GLU A 50 -17.46 -7.36 -18.28
CA GLU A 50 -18.14 -6.32 -19.06
C GLU A 50 -17.46 -4.96 -18.90
N ILE A 51 -17.02 -4.60 -17.70
CA ILE A 51 -16.28 -3.35 -17.45
C ILE A 51 -14.95 -3.38 -18.20
N LEU A 52 -14.20 -4.48 -18.11
CA LEU A 52 -12.96 -4.65 -18.86
C LEU A 52 -13.24 -4.52 -20.37
N LYS A 53 -14.23 -5.24 -20.90
CA LYS A 53 -14.61 -5.16 -22.32
C LYS A 53 -15.05 -3.76 -22.75
N ARG A 54 -15.71 -3.01 -21.87
CA ARG A 54 -16.12 -1.62 -22.12
C ARG A 54 -14.92 -0.66 -22.14
N ASN A 55 -13.90 -0.90 -21.33
CA ASN A 55 -12.73 -0.02 -21.22
C ASN A 55 -11.64 -0.37 -22.25
N PHE A 56 -11.50 -1.64 -22.62
CA PHE A 56 -10.41 -2.16 -23.46
C PHE A 56 -10.86 -2.84 -24.75
N GLY A 57 -12.17 -2.98 -24.99
CA GLY A 57 -12.73 -3.66 -26.16
C GLY A 57 -13.15 -5.11 -25.88
N LYS A 58 -14.02 -5.67 -26.75
CA LYS A 58 -14.61 -7.02 -26.55
C LYS A 58 -13.57 -8.15 -26.52
N ASN A 59 -12.46 -7.98 -27.25
CA ASN A 59 -11.37 -8.95 -27.35
C ASN A 59 -10.22 -8.53 -26.43
N LEU A 60 -10.26 -8.99 -25.17
CA LEU A 60 -9.22 -8.68 -24.19
C LEU A 60 -7.94 -9.46 -24.51
N ASP A 61 -6.86 -8.75 -24.80
CA ASP A 61 -5.53 -9.36 -24.96
C ASP A 61 -4.77 -9.36 -23.63
N TYR A 62 -4.90 -10.46 -22.90
CA TYR A 62 -4.17 -10.66 -21.65
C TYR A 62 -2.66 -10.82 -21.82
N ASP A 63 -2.18 -11.19 -23.01
CA ASP A 63 -0.74 -11.22 -23.29
C ASP A 63 -0.19 -9.80 -23.47
N GLU A 64 -0.97 -8.89 -24.06
CA GLU A 64 -0.64 -7.47 -24.12
C GLU A 64 -0.55 -6.87 -22.71
N PHE A 65 -1.56 -7.07 -21.86
CA PHE A 65 -1.52 -6.57 -20.47
C PHE A 65 -0.31 -7.13 -19.70
N ARG A 66 -0.02 -8.41 -19.86
CA ARG A 66 1.13 -9.07 -19.24
C ARG A 66 2.45 -8.47 -19.70
N ARG A 67 2.60 -8.29 -21.01
CA ARG A 67 3.78 -7.66 -21.61
C ARG A 67 3.97 -6.23 -21.10
N VAL A 68 2.93 -5.40 -21.15
CA VAL A 68 2.97 -4.03 -20.62
C VAL A 68 3.39 -4.01 -19.15
N PHE A 69 2.81 -4.88 -18.32
CA PHE A 69 3.15 -4.96 -16.90
C PHE A 69 4.64 -5.27 -16.69
N PHE A 70 5.16 -6.35 -17.26
CA PHE A 70 6.54 -6.80 -17.01
C PHE A 70 7.61 -6.02 -17.79
N ASP A 71 7.26 -5.37 -18.90
CA ASP A 71 8.17 -4.52 -19.68
C ASP A 71 8.35 -3.15 -19.03
N LYS A 72 7.38 -2.70 -18.23
CA LYS A 72 7.49 -1.44 -17.49
C LYS A 72 8.60 -1.55 -16.43
N LYS A 73 9.75 -0.93 -16.69
CA LYS A 73 10.94 -0.96 -15.82
C LYS A 73 10.82 -0.02 -14.60
N ILE A 74 9.73 -0.17 -13.84
CA ILE A 74 9.47 0.64 -12.64
C ILE A 74 10.46 0.29 -11.53
N PHE A 75 10.64 -0.99 -11.22
CA PHE A 75 11.52 -1.42 -10.14
C PHE A 75 12.89 -1.87 -10.66
N SER A 76 13.98 -1.48 -10.00
CA SER A 76 15.37 -1.87 -10.31
C SER A 76 15.52 -3.39 -10.41
N TYR A 77 14.97 -4.13 -9.44
CA TYR A 77 15.00 -5.61 -9.42
C TYR A 77 14.25 -6.31 -10.57
N SER A 78 13.49 -5.57 -11.38
CA SER A 78 12.84 -6.10 -12.59
C SER A 78 13.63 -5.89 -13.89
N ARG A 79 14.77 -5.18 -13.80
CA ARG A 79 15.67 -4.91 -14.93
C ARG A 79 16.69 -6.04 -15.08
N SER A 80 16.80 -6.57 -16.29
CA SER A 80 17.80 -7.58 -16.65
C SER A 80 19.21 -7.07 -16.39
N GLY A 81 20.04 -7.86 -15.69
CA GLY A 81 21.43 -7.52 -15.41
C GLY A 81 21.67 -6.67 -14.15
N GLU A 82 20.61 -6.17 -13.48
CA GLU A 82 20.78 -5.49 -12.18
C GLU A 82 20.80 -6.48 -11.01
N LYS A 83 20.26 -7.70 -11.16
CA LYS A 83 20.17 -8.69 -10.08
C LYS A 83 21.49 -8.93 -9.35
N SER A 84 22.61 -9.13 -10.05
CA SER A 84 23.90 -9.38 -9.40
C SER A 84 24.32 -8.22 -8.49
N LYS A 85 24.20 -6.98 -8.99
CA LYS A 85 24.50 -5.77 -8.21
C LYS A 85 23.61 -5.64 -6.97
N ILE A 86 22.32 -5.97 -7.11
CA ILE A 86 21.40 -6.00 -5.97
C ILE A 86 21.90 -7.02 -4.95
N VAL A 87 22.08 -8.28 -5.37
CA VAL A 87 22.49 -9.38 -4.50
C VAL A 87 23.84 -9.11 -3.82
N GLU A 88 24.83 -8.56 -4.52
CA GLU A 88 26.14 -8.17 -3.98
C GLU A 88 26.04 -7.09 -2.90
N ALA A 89 25.08 -6.17 -3.05
CA ALA A 89 24.86 -5.12 -2.08
C ALA A 89 24.00 -5.58 -0.87
N LEU A 90 23.34 -6.73 -0.97
CA LEU A 90 22.64 -7.37 0.15
C LEU A 90 23.63 -8.09 1.09
N ASN A 91 23.47 -7.89 2.40
CA ASN A 91 24.20 -8.73 3.37
C ASN A 91 23.53 -10.09 3.57
N GLN A 92 24.32 -11.13 3.84
CA GLN A 92 23.84 -12.51 3.98
C GLN A 92 22.79 -12.67 5.10
N GLY A 93 22.93 -11.93 6.21
CA GLY A 93 21.97 -11.97 7.32
C GLY A 93 20.57 -11.51 6.90
N HIS A 94 20.49 -10.45 6.10
CA HIS A 94 19.25 -9.94 5.52
C HIS A 94 18.63 -10.97 4.57
N ILE A 95 19.43 -11.54 3.66
CA ILE A 95 18.97 -12.60 2.74
C ILE A 95 18.37 -13.77 3.53
N ASN A 96 19.11 -14.31 4.50
CA ASN A 96 18.69 -15.45 5.30
C ASN A 96 17.41 -15.16 6.10
N SER A 97 17.29 -13.95 6.65
CA SER A 97 16.11 -13.52 7.39
C SER A 97 14.85 -13.46 6.52
N ASN A 98 14.93 -12.85 5.33
CA ASN A 98 13.79 -12.78 4.41
C ASN A 98 13.37 -14.15 3.89
N ILE A 99 14.34 -15.03 3.57
CA ILE A 99 14.06 -16.41 3.16
C ILE A 99 13.38 -17.17 4.31
N LYS A 100 13.81 -16.96 5.56
CA LYS A 100 13.14 -17.55 6.73
C LYS A 100 11.69 -17.09 6.85
N PHE A 101 11.41 -15.80 6.69
CA PHE A 101 10.02 -15.28 6.69
C PHE A 101 9.19 -15.86 5.55
N ALA A 102 9.76 -16.00 4.35
CA ALA A 102 9.09 -16.65 3.22
C ALA A 102 8.70 -18.10 3.53
N ASN A 103 9.59 -18.87 4.17
CA ASN A 103 9.30 -20.25 4.58
C ASN A 103 8.25 -20.33 5.70
N GLN A 104 8.19 -19.33 6.59
CA GLN A 104 7.12 -19.24 7.59
C GLN A 104 5.75 -19.02 6.93
N ILE A 105 5.67 -18.16 5.91
CA ILE A 105 4.44 -17.93 5.15
C ILE A 105 3.95 -19.22 4.48
N ILE A 106 4.87 -19.99 3.84
CA ILE A 106 4.55 -21.32 3.28
C ILE A 106 4.01 -22.27 4.37
N SER A 107 4.56 -22.18 5.58
CA SER A 107 4.11 -22.95 6.75
C SER A 107 2.85 -22.36 7.41
N ARG A 108 2.24 -21.33 6.78
CA ARG A 108 1.07 -20.57 7.23
C ARG A 108 1.23 -19.92 8.58
N GLU A 109 2.44 -19.47 8.88
CA GLU A 109 2.79 -18.68 10.05
C GLU A 109 2.92 -17.21 9.65
N PHE A 110 2.07 -16.37 10.23
CA PHE A 110 1.99 -14.95 9.94
C PHE A 110 2.28 -14.14 11.19
N ILE A 111 2.92 -12.99 11.01
CA ILE A 111 3.08 -11.97 12.03
C ILE A 111 2.06 -10.89 11.70
N ILE A 112 1.12 -10.65 12.63
CA ILE A 112 0.11 -9.60 12.52
C ILE A 112 0.31 -8.72 13.76
N PHE A 113 0.73 -7.46 13.53
CA PHE A 113 1.33 -6.61 14.56
C PHE A 113 2.46 -7.37 15.28
N GLU A 114 2.44 -7.44 16.60
CA GLU A 114 3.49 -8.11 17.40
C GLU A 114 3.24 -9.61 17.62
N LYS A 115 2.09 -10.15 17.16
CA LYS A 115 1.64 -11.51 17.47
C LYS A 115 1.83 -12.46 16.29
N LYS A 116 2.22 -13.70 16.61
CA LYS A 116 2.34 -14.80 15.64
C LYS A 116 1.04 -15.59 15.59
N TYR A 117 0.57 -15.87 14.39
CA TYR A 117 -0.63 -16.68 14.12
C TYR A 117 -0.29 -17.81 13.16
N LYS A 118 -0.80 -19.02 13.43
CA LYS A 118 -0.58 -20.20 12.58
C LYS A 118 -1.92 -20.79 12.14
N PHE A 119 -2.13 -20.90 10.82
CA PHE A 119 -3.35 -21.47 10.27
C PHE A 119 -3.24 -22.98 10.08
N LYS A 120 -4.16 -23.75 10.68
CA LYS A 120 -4.14 -25.23 10.64
C LYS A 120 -4.47 -25.81 9.25
N LYS A 121 -5.38 -25.18 8.49
CA LYS A 121 -5.84 -25.68 7.18
C LYS A 121 -5.83 -24.60 6.11
N LYS A 122 -6.83 -23.72 6.11
CA LYS A 122 -6.95 -22.59 5.16
C LYS A 122 -6.88 -21.28 5.92
N ILE A 123 -6.45 -20.22 5.23
CA ILE A 123 -6.51 -18.86 5.76
C ILE A 123 -7.98 -18.44 5.78
N ASP A 124 -8.44 -17.91 6.92
CA ASP A 124 -9.75 -17.25 7.02
C ASP A 124 -9.55 -15.74 6.90
N TRP A 125 -9.84 -15.21 5.72
CA TRP A 125 -9.65 -13.80 5.37
C TRP A 125 -10.61 -12.85 6.08
N HIS A 126 -11.65 -13.35 6.75
CA HIS A 126 -12.66 -12.55 7.43
C HIS A 126 -12.61 -12.73 8.95
N HIS A 127 -11.64 -13.48 9.48
CA HIS A 127 -11.49 -13.73 10.90
C HIS A 127 -10.52 -12.73 11.55
N SER A 128 -10.98 -12.09 12.61
CA SER A 128 -10.17 -11.30 13.52
C SER A 128 -9.65 -12.21 14.62
N PHE A 129 -8.33 -12.35 14.66
CA PHE A 129 -7.63 -13.12 15.69
C PHE A 129 -7.55 -12.39 17.03
N PHE A 130 -7.95 -11.12 17.05
CA PHE A 130 -8.25 -10.40 18.27
C PHE A 130 -9.67 -10.77 18.69
N GLY A 131 -9.77 -11.62 19.72
CA GLY A 131 -11.03 -12.01 20.35
C GLY A 131 -11.96 -12.92 19.55
N ASP A 132 -11.41 -13.71 18.61
CA ASP A 132 -12.10 -14.78 17.88
C ASP A 132 -13.43 -14.33 17.22
N PHE A 133 -13.36 -13.32 16.34
CA PHE A 133 -14.53 -12.74 15.71
C PHE A 133 -14.48 -12.84 14.19
N ARG A 134 -15.54 -13.31 13.55
CA ARG A 134 -15.61 -13.43 12.08
C ARG A 134 -16.58 -12.43 11.46
N TRP A 135 -16.10 -11.66 10.49
CA TRP A 135 -16.91 -10.73 9.71
C TRP A 135 -17.75 -11.47 8.67
N ASN A 136 -19.02 -11.08 8.54
CA ASN A 136 -19.91 -11.66 7.54
C ASN A 136 -19.57 -11.18 6.13
N LEU A 137 -19.77 -12.07 5.16
CA LEU A 137 -19.65 -11.74 3.74
C LEU A 137 -20.95 -11.06 3.27
N GLU A 138 -21.03 -9.76 3.49
CA GLU A 138 -22.12 -8.89 3.00
C GLU A 138 -21.54 -7.76 2.14
N ARG A 139 -22.39 -6.98 1.47
CA ARG A 139 -21.92 -5.84 0.68
C ARG A 139 -21.18 -4.83 1.57
N SER A 140 -19.99 -4.39 1.14
CA SER A 140 -19.09 -3.57 1.95
C SER A 140 -19.69 -2.22 2.36
N ASP A 141 -20.59 -1.65 1.56
CA ASP A 141 -21.31 -0.42 1.90
C ASP A 141 -22.40 -0.60 2.96
N LYS A 142 -22.88 -1.83 3.13
CA LYS A 142 -23.89 -2.19 4.14
C LYS A 142 -23.27 -2.61 5.46
N MET A 143 -22.01 -3.04 5.44
CA MET A 143 -21.31 -3.57 6.60
C MET A 143 -21.44 -2.69 7.85
N ASN A 144 -21.59 -3.39 8.97
CA ASN A 144 -21.65 -2.79 10.29
C ASN A 144 -20.33 -2.99 11.01
N ILE A 145 -19.43 -2.00 10.94
CA ILE A 145 -18.16 -2.04 11.68
C ILE A 145 -18.26 -1.56 13.13
N LYS A 146 -19.47 -1.32 13.65
CA LYS A 146 -19.68 -0.96 15.07
C LYS A 146 -19.06 -1.95 16.07
N PRO A 147 -19.00 -3.28 15.82
CA PRO A 147 -18.34 -4.21 16.74
C PRO A 147 -16.93 -3.78 17.11
N THR A 148 -16.15 -3.23 16.17
CA THR A 148 -14.80 -2.68 16.42
C THR A 148 -14.74 -1.66 17.55
N TYR A 149 -15.79 -0.85 17.71
CA TYR A 149 -15.82 0.26 18.67
C TYR A 149 -16.61 -0.06 19.93
N LYS A 150 -17.39 -1.15 19.92
CA LYS A 150 -18.31 -1.51 21.01
C LYS A 150 -17.89 -2.77 21.75
N ASN A 151 -17.10 -3.62 21.12
CA ASN A 151 -16.59 -4.85 21.71
C ASN A 151 -15.07 -4.74 21.80
N HIS A 152 -14.53 -4.66 23.02
CA HIS A 152 -13.10 -4.59 23.26
C HIS A 152 -12.33 -5.84 22.82
N ASN A 153 -13.04 -6.89 22.39
CA ASN A 153 -12.48 -8.11 21.81
C ASN A 153 -12.67 -8.18 20.29
N VAL A 154 -13.03 -7.09 19.60
CA VAL A 154 -13.14 -7.08 18.14
C VAL A 154 -12.37 -5.89 17.62
N ASP A 155 -11.39 -6.14 16.76
CA ASP A 155 -10.76 -5.08 16.00
C ASP A 155 -10.62 -5.49 14.53
N VAL A 156 -11.14 -4.63 13.66
CA VAL A 156 -11.08 -4.79 12.21
C VAL A 156 -9.65 -4.72 11.69
N LYS A 157 -8.77 -4.00 12.38
CA LYS A 157 -7.37 -3.82 12.00
C LYS A 157 -6.61 -5.13 11.91
N TYR A 158 -6.91 -6.11 12.78
CA TYR A 158 -6.28 -7.44 12.72
C TYR A 158 -6.66 -8.22 11.46
N VAL A 159 -7.85 -7.97 10.91
CA VAL A 159 -8.26 -8.55 9.63
C VAL A 159 -7.61 -7.80 8.49
N TRP A 160 -7.63 -6.47 8.52
CA TRP A 160 -7.03 -5.65 7.48
C TRP A 160 -5.53 -5.84 7.37
N GLU A 161 -4.80 -5.94 8.48
CA GLU A 161 -3.35 -6.14 8.49
C GLU A 161 -2.94 -7.41 7.74
N LEU A 162 -3.62 -8.53 7.98
CA LEU A 162 -3.44 -9.74 7.18
C LEU A 162 -3.77 -9.47 5.70
N ASN A 163 -4.90 -8.82 5.43
CA ASN A 163 -5.43 -8.60 4.09
C ASN A 163 -4.77 -7.46 3.30
N ARG A 164 -3.83 -6.70 3.88
CA ARG A 164 -2.91 -5.82 3.14
C ARG A 164 -1.90 -6.63 2.32
N HIS A 165 -1.73 -7.91 2.65
CA HIS A 165 -0.85 -8.87 1.97
C HIS A 165 0.63 -8.44 1.95
N GLN A 166 1.05 -7.60 2.90
CA GLN A 166 2.42 -7.05 2.96
C GLN A 166 3.49 -8.10 3.29
N PHE A 167 3.07 -9.33 3.58
CA PHE A 167 3.94 -10.49 3.69
C PHE A 167 4.32 -11.09 2.32
N LEU A 168 3.53 -10.87 1.26
CA LEU A 168 3.79 -11.46 -0.07
C LEU A 168 5.14 -11.05 -0.69
N PRO A 169 5.65 -9.82 -0.52
CA PRO A 169 6.97 -9.44 -1.00
C PRO A 169 8.11 -10.31 -0.46
N TYR A 170 7.97 -10.95 0.72
CA TYR A 170 8.96 -11.91 1.20
C TYR A 170 9.03 -13.17 0.31
N LEU A 171 7.90 -13.67 -0.19
CA LEU A 171 7.86 -14.77 -1.16
C LEU A 171 8.54 -14.34 -2.48
N GLY A 172 8.20 -13.14 -2.96
CA GLY A 172 8.81 -12.57 -4.16
C GLY A 172 10.33 -12.44 -4.03
N PHE A 173 10.80 -11.85 -2.93
CA PHE A 173 12.23 -11.72 -2.64
C PHE A 173 12.92 -13.08 -2.55
N ALA A 174 12.34 -14.06 -1.84
CA ALA A 174 12.95 -15.38 -1.71
C ALA A 174 13.07 -16.08 -3.07
N TYR A 175 12.06 -15.99 -3.94
CA TYR A 175 12.17 -16.43 -5.33
C TYR A 175 13.23 -15.67 -6.10
N PHE A 176 13.28 -14.35 -5.97
CA PHE A 176 14.25 -13.52 -6.68
C PHE A 176 15.69 -13.96 -6.37
N ILE A 177 16.00 -14.26 -5.11
CA ILE A 177 17.30 -14.78 -4.67
C ILE A 177 17.52 -16.21 -5.17
N THR A 178 16.65 -17.14 -4.78
CA THR A 178 16.87 -18.60 -4.88
C THR A 178 16.46 -19.21 -6.21
N LYS A 179 15.55 -18.57 -6.95
CA LYS A 179 14.82 -19.10 -8.11
C LYS A 179 13.98 -20.36 -7.84
N ASP A 180 13.69 -20.66 -6.57
CA ASP A 180 12.84 -21.79 -6.18
C ASP A 180 11.35 -21.45 -6.42
N GLU A 181 10.70 -22.18 -7.35
CA GLU A 181 9.31 -21.96 -7.75
C GLU A 181 8.31 -22.19 -6.60
N LYS A 182 8.68 -22.85 -5.50
CA LYS A 182 7.76 -23.04 -4.36
C LYS A 182 7.19 -21.73 -3.83
N TYR A 183 7.97 -20.64 -3.85
CA TYR A 183 7.52 -19.33 -3.39
C TYR A 183 6.50 -18.71 -4.35
N ALA A 184 6.66 -18.93 -5.65
CA ALA A 184 5.73 -18.49 -6.68
C ALA A 184 4.41 -19.30 -6.64
N ILE A 185 4.51 -20.61 -6.44
CA ILE A 185 3.37 -21.51 -6.24
C ILE A 185 2.55 -21.08 -5.02
N GLU A 186 3.21 -20.82 -3.89
CA GLU A 186 2.50 -20.38 -2.68
C GLU A 186 1.85 -19.01 -2.87
N PHE A 187 2.55 -18.04 -3.49
CA PHE A 187 1.94 -16.77 -3.86
C PHE A 187 0.67 -16.97 -4.69
N LYS A 188 0.74 -17.80 -5.75
CA LYS A 188 -0.41 -18.12 -6.60
C LYS A 188 -1.56 -18.75 -5.81
N ASN A 189 -1.27 -19.70 -4.92
CA ASN A 189 -2.28 -20.34 -4.07
C ASN A 189 -2.98 -19.34 -3.15
N ILE A 190 -2.21 -18.49 -2.47
CA ILE A 190 -2.74 -17.46 -1.56
C ILE A 190 -3.64 -16.48 -2.31
N ILE A 191 -3.19 -15.98 -3.47
CA ILE A 191 -3.95 -15.01 -4.24
C ILE A 191 -5.24 -15.61 -4.80
N LEU A 192 -5.20 -16.82 -5.36
CA LEU A 192 -6.40 -17.47 -5.89
C LEU A 192 -7.43 -17.75 -4.79
N ASP A 193 -6.99 -18.24 -3.62
CA ASP A 193 -7.86 -18.46 -2.46
C ASP A 193 -8.46 -17.14 -1.93
N TRP A 194 -7.69 -16.05 -1.94
CA TRP A 194 -8.20 -14.73 -1.58
C TRP A 194 -9.24 -14.21 -2.57
N ILE A 195 -8.97 -14.29 -3.87
CA ILE A 195 -9.90 -13.84 -4.93
C ILE A 195 -11.23 -14.58 -4.83
N GLU A 196 -11.19 -15.90 -4.59
CA GLU A 196 -12.39 -16.73 -4.45
C GLU A 196 -13.26 -16.28 -3.25
N LYS A 197 -12.64 -15.96 -2.12
CA LYS A 197 -13.33 -15.65 -0.85
C LYS A 197 -13.61 -14.17 -0.62
N ASN A 198 -13.11 -13.29 -1.47
CA ASN A 198 -13.24 -11.83 -1.34
C ASN A 198 -13.74 -11.19 -2.64
N PRO A 199 -14.97 -11.52 -3.08
CA PRO A 199 -15.50 -10.96 -4.32
C PRO A 199 -15.60 -9.42 -4.25
N PRO A 200 -15.37 -8.71 -5.38
CA PRO A 200 -15.42 -7.25 -5.41
C PRO A 200 -16.68 -6.66 -4.79
N LEU A 201 -16.50 -5.65 -3.95
CA LEU A 201 -17.54 -4.99 -3.13
C LEU A 201 -18.11 -5.78 -1.96
N TYR A 202 -17.66 -6.99 -1.65
CA TYR A 202 -18.20 -7.78 -0.54
C TYR A 202 -17.16 -8.05 0.53
N GLY A 203 -17.63 -8.09 1.77
CA GLY A 203 -16.82 -8.38 2.94
C GLY A 203 -15.93 -7.22 3.37
N ILE A 204 -15.30 -7.43 4.52
CA ILE A 204 -14.58 -6.39 5.25
C ILE A 204 -13.34 -5.91 4.48
N ASN A 205 -12.82 -6.76 3.61
CA ASN A 205 -11.63 -6.50 2.79
C ASN A 205 -11.88 -5.54 1.62
N TRP A 206 -13.15 -5.26 1.29
CA TRP A 206 -13.58 -4.23 0.34
C TRP A 206 -14.22 -3.01 1.02
N PHE A 207 -14.09 -2.91 2.35
CA PHE A 207 -14.63 -1.81 3.13
C PHE A 207 -13.76 -0.57 3.02
N SER A 208 -12.48 -0.63 3.40
CA SER A 208 -11.60 0.54 3.44
C SER A 208 -10.81 0.70 2.13
N GLY A 209 -10.81 1.92 1.57
CA GLY A 209 -10.07 2.22 0.35
C GLY A 209 -8.56 2.13 0.55
N LEU A 210 -8.05 2.64 1.67
CA LEU A 210 -6.62 2.56 1.98
C LEU A 210 -6.12 1.10 1.98
N GLU A 211 -6.91 0.19 2.55
CA GLU A 211 -6.56 -1.24 2.62
C GLU A 211 -6.54 -1.91 1.24
N ILE A 212 -7.50 -1.56 0.39
CA ILE A 212 -7.51 -1.96 -1.03
C ILE A 212 -6.27 -1.44 -1.74
N SER A 213 -5.87 -0.20 -1.47
CA SER A 213 -4.71 0.44 -2.08
C SER A 213 -3.40 -0.23 -1.66
N LEU A 214 -3.21 -0.47 -0.36
CA LEU A 214 -2.03 -1.16 0.17
C LEU A 214 -1.89 -2.58 -0.40
N ARG A 215 -3.00 -3.32 -0.48
CA ARG A 215 -3.02 -4.64 -1.13
C ARG A 215 -2.66 -4.56 -2.62
N LEU A 216 -3.24 -3.60 -3.36
CA LEU A 216 -2.92 -3.36 -4.76
C LEU A 216 -1.42 -3.10 -4.96
N ILE A 217 -0.84 -2.24 -4.14
CA ILE A 217 0.60 -1.93 -4.16
C ILE A 217 1.42 -3.18 -3.86
N SER A 218 1.09 -3.91 -2.79
CA SER A 218 1.81 -5.13 -2.40
C SER A 218 1.82 -6.18 -3.51
N TRP A 219 0.69 -6.38 -4.18
CA TRP A 219 0.60 -7.36 -5.26
C TRP A 219 1.42 -6.94 -6.47
N ILE A 220 1.36 -5.66 -6.84
CA ILE A 220 2.18 -5.12 -7.92
C ILE A 220 3.66 -5.35 -7.63
N PHE A 221 4.16 -4.91 -6.48
CA PHE A 221 5.57 -5.10 -6.09
C PHE A 221 5.97 -6.58 -6.12
N THR A 222 5.14 -7.43 -5.53
CA THR A 222 5.44 -8.87 -5.46
C THR A 222 5.52 -9.51 -6.84
N LEU A 223 4.60 -9.19 -7.75
CA LEU A 223 4.58 -9.75 -9.10
C LEU A 223 5.85 -9.44 -9.88
N TYR A 224 6.45 -8.25 -9.71
CA TYR A 224 7.70 -7.90 -10.38
C TYR A 224 8.88 -8.80 -9.99
N PHE A 225 8.93 -9.32 -8.75
CA PHE A 225 9.95 -10.31 -8.37
C PHE A 225 9.78 -11.63 -9.12
N PHE A 226 8.55 -11.99 -9.47
CA PHE A 226 8.19 -13.22 -10.16
C PHE A 226 8.21 -13.13 -11.68
N LYS A 227 8.78 -12.06 -12.27
CA LYS A 227 8.82 -11.86 -13.73
C LYS A 227 9.32 -13.06 -14.53
N GLU A 228 10.28 -13.81 -13.98
CA GLU A 228 10.89 -14.98 -14.62
C GLU A 228 10.20 -16.31 -14.25
N SER A 229 9.23 -16.31 -13.32
CA SER A 229 8.57 -17.54 -12.87
C SER A 229 7.63 -18.06 -13.93
N LYS A 230 7.70 -19.36 -14.25
CA LYS A 230 6.80 -19.99 -15.23
C LYS A 230 5.38 -20.09 -14.70
N GLU A 231 5.23 -20.26 -13.38
CA GLU A 231 3.93 -20.36 -12.71
C GLU A 231 3.15 -19.03 -12.76
N ILE A 232 3.85 -17.92 -12.57
CA ILE A 232 3.26 -16.57 -12.59
C ILE A 232 3.11 -16.05 -14.01
N ASN A 233 4.06 -16.38 -14.89
CA ASN A 233 4.03 -15.98 -16.30
C ASN A 233 3.08 -16.85 -17.16
N ASN A 234 2.09 -17.48 -16.53
CA ASN A 234 1.03 -18.24 -17.18
C ASN A 234 -0.15 -17.31 -17.55
N LYS A 235 -0.58 -17.34 -18.81
CA LYS A 235 -1.67 -16.49 -19.33
C LYS A 235 -2.98 -16.60 -18.54
N HIS A 236 -3.38 -17.81 -18.15
CA HIS A 236 -4.63 -18.05 -17.41
C HIS A 236 -4.56 -17.51 -15.98
N PHE A 237 -3.40 -17.62 -15.33
CA PHE A 237 -3.21 -17.01 -14.01
C PHE A 237 -3.15 -15.48 -14.12
N PHE A 238 -2.38 -14.96 -15.07
CA PHE A 238 -2.22 -13.52 -15.24
C PHE A 238 -3.53 -12.81 -15.59
N SER A 239 -4.45 -13.46 -16.34
CA SER A 239 -5.77 -12.88 -16.61
C SER A 239 -6.59 -12.66 -15.34
N LYS A 240 -6.57 -13.62 -14.41
CA LYS A 240 -7.22 -13.49 -13.09
C LYS A 240 -6.59 -12.37 -12.28
N ILE A 241 -5.25 -12.29 -12.26
CA ILE A 241 -4.49 -11.25 -11.57
C ILE A 241 -4.79 -9.86 -12.13
N PHE A 242 -4.71 -9.68 -13.45
CA PHE A 242 -4.99 -8.39 -14.06
C PHE A 242 -6.40 -7.92 -13.77
N LYS A 243 -7.39 -8.83 -13.85
CA LYS A 243 -8.80 -8.52 -13.55
C LYS A 243 -8.96 -7.93 -12.15
N ILE A 244 -8.41 -8.59 -11.13
CA ILE A 244 -8.54 -8.12 -9.73
C ILE A 244 -7.69 -6.87 -9.45
N LEU A 245 -6.51 -6.71 -10.05
CA LEU A 245 -5.74 -5.46 -9.96
C LEU A 245 -6.53 -4.28 -10.55
N PHE A 246 -7.17 -4.50 -11.70
CA PHE A 246 -8.05 -3.52 -12.32
C PHE A 246 -9.28 -3.23 -11.45
N GLU A 247 -9.92 -4.24 -10.86
CA GLU A 247 -11.07 -4.06 -9.96
C GLU A 247 -10.72 -3.21 -8.73
N HIS A 248 -9.55 -3.45 -8.11
CA HIS A 248 -9.05 -2.61 -7.02
C HIS A 248 -8.85 -1.16 -7.48
N ALA A 249 -8.12 -0.94 -8.58
CA ALA A 249 -7.86 0.41 -9.10
C ALA A 249 -9.15 1.13 -9.54
N TYR A 250 -10.08 0.40 -10.16
CA TYR A 250 -11.38 0.89 -10.57
C TYR A 250 -12.21 1.29 -9.36
N TYR A 251 -12.29 0.45 -8.32
CA TYR A 251 -12.95 0.78 -7.06
C TYR A 251 -12.40 2.11 -6.50
N LEU A 252 -11.09 2.19 -6.29
CA LEU A 252 -10.44 3.37 -5.71
C LEU A 252 -10.71 4.63 -6.54
N ARG A 253 -10.72 4.53 -7.87
CA ARG A 253 -11.01 5.65 -8.75
C ARG A 253 -12.37 6.29 -8.47
N TYR A 254 -13.39 5.51 -8.10
CA TYR A 254 -14.73 6.02 -7.79
C TYR A 254 -14.95 6.29 -6.29
N PHE A 255 -14.31 5.51 -5.42
CA PHE A 255 -14.63 5.49 -3.99
C PHE A 255 -13.52 6.02 -3.08
N HIS A 256 -12.39 6.51 -3.63
CA HIS A 256 -11.38 7.16 -2.80
C HIS A 256 -11.99 8.30 -1.98
N THR A 257 -11.57 8.31 -0.73
CA THR A 257 -11.78 9.37 0.24
C THR A 257 -11.20 10.69 -0.26
N LYS A 258 -11.79 11.78 0.20
CA LYS A 258 -11.45 13.15 -0.24
C LYS A 258 -11.07 14.07 0.92
N ARG A 259 -11.18 13.59 2.15
CA ARG A 259 -11.14 14.40 3.39
C ARG A 259 -10.42 13.71 4.55
N THR A 260 -9.77 12.59 4.29
CA THR A 260 -9.01 11.81 5.27
C THR A 260 -7.54 11.91 4.84
N LEU A 261 -6.67 12.38 5.72
CA LEU A 261 -5.34 12.88 5.38
C LEU A 261 -4.47 11.81 4.69
N ASN A 262 -3.79 10.94 5.45
CA ASN A 262 -2.95 9.87 4.91
C ASN A 262 -3.73 8.90 4.01
N HIS A 263 -5.01 8.63 4.31
CA HIS A 263 -5.88 7.73 3.54
C HIS A 263 -6.05 8.23 2.10
N THR A 264 -6.35 9.52 1.90
CA THR A 264 -6.51 10.09 0.55
C THR A 264 -5.21 9.96 -0.24
N ILE A 265 -4.05 10.15 0.40
CA ILE A 265 -2.74 10.01 -0.26
C ILE A 265 -2.51 8.55 -0.66
N GLY A 266 -2.68 7.62 0.27
CA GLY A 266 -2.46 6.20 0.01
C GLY A 266 -3.40 5.64 -1.05
N GLU A 267 -4.69 5.98 -1.02
CA GLU A 267 -5.68 5.58 -2.03
C GLU A 267 -5.36 6.14 -3.42
N LEU A 268 -4.98 7.42 -3.49
CA LEU A 268 -4.55 8.02 -4.76
C LEU A 268 -3.28 7.37 -5.29
N PHE A 269 -2.33 7.03 -4.42
CA PHE A 269 -1.09 6.40 -4.82
C PHE A 269 -1.29 5.00 -5.42
N GLY A 270 -2.17 4.16 -4.86
CA GLY A 270 -2.47 2.84 -5.46
C GLY A 270 -3.07 2.96 -6.86
N ILE A 271 -4.00 3.91 -7.07
CA ILE A 271 -4.54 4.19 -8.42
C ILE A 271 -3.41 4.69 -9.33
N TYR A 272 -2.55 5.56 -8.82
CA TYR A 272 -1.44 6.13 -9.57
C TYR A 272 -0.48 5.04 -10.03
N LEU A 273 -0.02 4.17 -9.14
CA LEU A 273 0.91 3.09 -9.46
C LEU A 273 0.35 2.15 -10.53
N PHE A 274 -0.91 1.70 -10.36
CA PHE A 274 -1.59 0.91 -11.39
C PHE A 274 -1.68 1.67 -12.72
N SER A 275 -2.10 2.94 -12.67
CA SER A 275 -2.27 3.73 -13.89
C SER A 275 -0.95 4.05 -14.58
N LYS A 276 0.15 4.14 -13.82
CA LYS A 276 1.49 4.39 -14.33
C LYS A 276 2.03 3.18 -15.09
N ILE A 277 1.75 1.98 -14.59
CA ILE A 277 2.13 0.72 -15.24
C ILE A 277 1.46 0.56 -16.59
N PHE A 278 0.17 0.89 -16.66
CA PHE A 278 -0.69 0.66 -17.82
C PHE A 278 -0.99 1.95 -18.61
N GLU A 279 -0.13 2.97 -18.53
CA GLU A 279 -0.36 4.30 -19.14
C GLU A 279 -0.31 4.28 -20.69
N GLU A 280 0.10 3.17 -21.30
CA GLU A 280 0.05 2.91 -22.74
C GLU A 280 -1.42 2.83 -23.22
N PHE A 281 -2.33 2.35 -22.37
CA PHE A 281 -3.75 2.29 -22.69
C PHE A 281 -4.39 3.66 -22.52
N THR A 282 -4.98 4.22 -23.59
CA THR A 282 -5.55 5.58 -23.62
C THR A 282 -6.49 5.90 -22.45
N ILE A 283 -7.34 4.95 -22.05
CA ILE A 283 -8.25 5.13 -20.92
C ILE A 283 -7.51 5.28 -19.58
N ILE A 284 -6.48 4.47 -19.37
CA ILE A 284 -5.66 4.48 -18.15
C ILE A 284 -4.71 5.69 -18.14
N LYS A 285 -4.17 6.10 -19.29
CA LYS A 285 -3.39 7.34 -19.42
C LYS A 285 -4.15 8.57 -18.92
N LYS A 286 -5.46 8.63 -19.16
CA LYS A 286 -6.32 9.70 -18.63
C LYS A 286 -6.44 9.64 -17.10
N TRP A 287 -6.44 8.44 -16.52
CA TRP A 287 -6.44 8.25 -15.07
C TRP A 287 -5.11 8.69 -14.49
N GLU A 288 -3.98 8.22 -15.03
CA GLU A 288 -2.62 8.58 -14.62
C GLU A 288 -2.47 10.11 -14.52
N LYS A 289 -2.76 10.84 -15.62
CA LYS A 289 -2.63 12.30 -15.65
C LYS A 289 -3.49 13.00 -14.59
N LYS A 290 -4.71 12.50 -14.35
CA LYS A 290 -5.64 13.08 -13.38
C LYS A 290 -5.17 12.81 -11.96
N ILE A 291 -4.73 11.59 -11.66
CA ILE A 291 -4.29 11.20 -10.33
C ILE A 291 -2.93 11.82 -10.00
N PHE A 292 -2.01 11.91 -10.95
CA PHE A 292 -0.74 12.65 -10.81
C PHE A 292 -0.98 14.08 -10.31
N LYS A 293 -1.87 14.83 -10.98
CA LYS A 293 -2.24 16.20 -10.55
C LYS A 293 -2.85 16.23 -9.15
N LYS A 294 -3.65 15.22 -8.79
CA LYS A 294 -4.23 15.12 -7.44
C LYS A 294 -3.18 14.85 -6.37
N LEU A 295 -2.23 13.94 -6.61
CA LEU A 295 -1.13 13.66 -5.69
C LEU A 295 -0.28 14.90 -5.46
N LYS A 296 0.11 15.60 -6.53
CA LYS A 296 0.78 16.91 -6.44
C LYS A 296 0.00 17.90 -5.56
N LYS A 297 -1.32 17.98 -5.75
CA LYS A 297 -2.18 18.83 -4.91
C LYS A 297 -2.20 18.37 -3.44
N GLN A 298 -2.16 17.07 -3.15
CA GLN A 298 -2.13 16.58 -1.78
C GLN A 298 -0.83 16.94 -1.07
N ILE A 299 0.32 16.92 -1.75
CA ILE A 299 1.61 17.38 -1.18
C ILE A 299 1.45 18.81 -0.65
N ILE A 300 0.92 19.73 -1.47
CA ILE A 300 0.74 21.14 -1.10
C ILE A 300 -0.30 21.31 0.03
N LEU A 301 -1.34 20.48 0.06
CA LEU A 301 -2.42 20.59 1.05
C LEU A 301 -2.09 19.95 2.40
N GLN A 302 -1.24 18.92 2.41
CA GLN A 302 -1.04 18.06 3.57
C GLN A 302 0.38 18.09 4.14
N ILE A 303 1.30 18.84 3.52
CA ILE A 303 2.64 19.08 4.05
C ILE A 303 2.78 20.57 4.34
N ARG A 304 3.18 20.89 5.56
CA ARG A 304 3.42 22.25 6.00
C ARG A 304 4.72 22.81 5.40
N PRO A 305 4.93 24.14 5.38
CA PRO A 305 6.15 24.74 4.85
C PRO A 305 7.46 24.30 5.53
N ASP A 306 7.35 23.80 6.76
CA ASP A 306 8.44 23.22 7.57
C ASP A 306 8.69 21.72 7.28
N GLY A 307 7.92 21.11 6.37
CA GLY A 307 8.04 19.70 6.01
C GLY A 307 7.20 18.77 6.88
N ILE A 308 6.53 19.25 7.92
CA ILE A 308 5.76 18.37 8.81
C ILE A 308 4.42 18.04 8.14
N ASP A 309 4.03 16.77 8.18
CA ASP A 309 2.72 16.34 7.69
C ASP A 309 1.60 16.90 8.58
N MET A 310 0.42 17.06 8.02
CA MET A 310 -0.68 17.69 8.73
C MET A 310 -1.21 16.88 9.93
N GLU A 311 -1.01 15.55 9.99
CA GLU A 311 -1.51 14.71 11.09
C GLU A 311 -0.68 14.83 12.36
N GLN A 312 0.55 15.32 12.27
CA GLN A 312 1.45 15.52 13.42
C GLN A 312 1.66 14.24 14.24
N SER A 313 1.59 13.08 13.57
CA SER A 313 2.04 11.78 14.10
C SER A 313 3.32 11.40 13.40
N VAL A 314 4.33 10.99 14.15
CA VAL A 314 5.62 10.57 13.58
C VAL A 314 5.47 9.32 12.71
N ASN A 315 4.54 8.42 13.05
CA ASN A 315 4.29 7.22 12.26
C ASN A 315 3.51 7.53 10.98
N TYR A 316 2.50 8.40 11.05
CA TYR A 316 1.80 8.83 9.84
C TYR A 316 2.67 9.71 8.95
N HIS A 317 3.55 10.53 9.53
CA HIS A 317 4.60 11.22 8.79
C HIS A 317 5.40 10.25 7.94
N LYS A 318 5.97 9.23 8.59
CA LYS A 318 6.74 8.17 7.94
C LYS A 318 5.91 7.49 6.85
N PHE A 319 4.67 7.10 7.15
CA PHE A 319 3.80 6.40 6.22
C PHE A 319 3.48 7.24 4.97
N VAL A 320 3.18 8.53 5.14
CA VAL A 320 2.96 9.48 4.04
C VAL A 320 4.25 9.69 3.23
N LEU A 321 5.39 9.80 3.91
CA LEU A 321 6.68 9.99 3.25
C LEU A 321 7.06 8.79 2.38
N GLU A 322 6.71 7.55 2.75
CA GLU A 322 6.94 6.38 1.89
C GLU A 322 6.19 6.47 0.56
N PHE A 323 4.91 6.88 0.58
CA PHE A 323 4.14 7.12 -0.65
C PHE A 323 4.78 8.19 -1.53
N PHE A 324 5.18 9.31 -0.93
CA PHE A 324 5.79 10.41 -1.67
C PHE A 324 7.20 10.11 -2.16
N SER A 325 7.96 9.29 -1.42
CA SER A 325 9.26 8.79 -1.86
C SER A 325 9.12 7.96 -3.13
N LEU A 326 8.16 7.03 -3.16
CA LEU A 326 7.85 6.28 -4.38
C LEU A 326 7.33 7.17 -5.51
N PHE A 327 6.53 8.18 -5.18
CA PHE A 327 6.02 9.11 -6.18
C PHE A 327 7.14 9.92 -6.84
N VAL A 328 8.11 10.40 -6.07
CA VAL A 328 9.31 11.09 -6.59
C VAL A 328 10.22 10.13 -7.35
N PHE A 329 10.42 8.91 -6.85
CA PHE A 329 11.18 7.87 -7.56
C PHE A 329 10.59 7.59 -8.96
N LEU A 330 9.27 7.47 -9.06
CA LEU A 330 8.56 7.28 -10.33
C LEU A 330 8.57 8.54 -11.22
N ASN A 331 8.86 9.71 -10.65
CA ASN A 331 8.85 10.99 -11.35
C ASN A 331 10.05 11.86 -10.93
N PRO A 332 11.29 11.52 -11.36
CA PRO A 332 12.50 12.21 -10.91
C PRO A 332 12.52 13.72 -11.18
N LYS A 333 11.72 14.18 -12.16
CA LYS A 333 11.51 15.62 -12.44
C LYS A 333 10.91 16.39 -11.26
N LEU A 334 10.29 15.71 -10.30
CA LEU A 334 9.75 16.33 -9.09
C LEU A 334 10.83 16.75 -8.10
N ILE A 335 12.04 16.17 -8.13
CA ILE A 335 13.09 16.43 -7.14
C ILE A 335 13.35 17.94 -6.97
N ASN A 336 13.47 18.67 -8.08
CA ASN A 336 13.73 20.12 -8.09
C ASN A 336 12.46 20.99 -8.16
N SER A 337 11.27 20.39 -8.02
CA SER A 337 10.00 21.13 -8.02
C SER A 337 9.65 21.63 -6.62
N SER A 338 8.69 22.56 -6.52
CA SER A 338 8.16 23.01 -5.21
C SER A 338 7.61 21.85 -4.38
N GLU A 339 7.03 20.84 -5.03
CA GLU A 339 6.57 19.63 -4.36
C GLU A 339 7.72 18.75 -3.86
N GLY A 340 8.80 18.63 -4.65
CA GLY A 340 10.00 17.90 -4.25
C GLY A 340 10.70 18.51 -3.05
N ILE A 341 10.81 19.84 -3.02
CA ILE A 341 11.38 20.59 -1.90
C ILE A 341 10.58 20.35 -0.60
N LEU A 342 9.25 20.27 -0.68
CA LEU A 342 8.42 19.94 0.49
C LEU A 342 8.67 18.50 0.97
N ILE A 343 8.80 17.54 0.05
CA ILE A 343 9.11 16.15 0.38
C ILE A 343 10.53 16.02 0.95
N GLU A 344 11.50 16.78 0.44
CA GLU A 344 12.85 16.83 1.01
C GLU A 344 12.82 17.30 2.47
N LYS A 345 12.02 18.33 2.77
CA LYS A 345 11.84 18.81 4.15
C LYS A 345 11.16 17.80 5.07
N MET A 346 10.33 16.88 4.55
CA MET A 346 9.81 15.77 5.34
C MET A 346 10.96 14.87 5.84
N PHE A 347 11.95 14.59 4.98
CA PHE A 347 13.15 13.87 5.39
C PHE A 347 13.96 14.63 6.44
N ASP A 348 14.07 15.96 6.31
CA ASP A 348 14.74 16.80 7.31
C ASP A 348 14.04 16.71 8.68
N TYR A 349 12.70 16.75 8.70
CA TYR A 349 11.93 16.56 9.93
C TYR A 349 12.23 15.21 10.59
N LEU A 350 12.24 14.12 9.81
CA LEU A 350 12.60 12.80 10.36
C LEU A 350 14.03 12.81 10.91
N LEU A 351 15.00 13.33 10.17
CA LEU A 351 16.39 13.40 10.61
C LEU A 351 16.52 14.15 11.95
N TYR A 352 15.87 15.30 12.09
CA TYR A 352 15.93 16.12 13.31
C TYR A 352 15.07 15.58 14.47
N SER A 353 14.13 14.68 14.20
CA SER A 353 13.29 14.06 15.22
C SER A 353 13.92 12.84 15.89
N ILE A 354 15.10 12.38 15.43
CA ILE A 354 15.79 11.22 15.99
C ILE A 354 16.27 11.54 17.41
N LYS A 355 15.91 10.69 18.38
CA LYS A 355 16.42 10.77 19.75
C LYS A 355 17.86 10.23 19.82
N PRO A 356 18.65 10.60 20.84
CA PRO A 356 20.02 10.10 21.02
C PRO A 356 20.14 8.57 21.05
N ASN A 357 19.06 7.86 21.40
CA ASN A 357 19.02 6.39 21.40
C ASN A 357 18.64 5.77 20.04
N SER A 358 18.72 6.51 18.93
CA SER A 358 18.37 6.04 17.58
C SER A 358 16.88 5.69 17.36
N HIS A 359 15.99 6.04 18.28
CA HIS A 359 14.55 5.84 18.13
C HIS A 359 13.85 7.17 17.87
N PHE A 360 12.62 7.09 17.36
CA PHE A 360 11.76 8.25 17.17
C PHE A 360 10.87 8.49 18.40
N PRO A 361 10.39 9.72 18.62
CA PRO A 361 9.42 10.00 19.68
C PRO A 361 8.05 9.42 19.32
N LEU A 362 7.33 8.89 20.31
CA LEU A 362 5.98 8.36 20.16
C LEU A 362 4.97 9.50 20.27
N VAL A 363 4.89 10.33 19.22
CA VAL A 363 3.93 11.44 19.13
C VAL A 363 2.82 11.05 18.15
N GLY A 364 1.57 11.20 18.59
CA GLY A 364 0.37 10.88 17.82
C GLY A 364 0.04 9.39 17.79
N ASP A 365 -0.92 9.02 16.93
CA ASP A 365 -1.37 7.64 16.78
C ASP A 365 -0.36 6.80 15.97
N LEU A 366 -0.37 5.48 16.20
CA LEU A 366 0.48 4.49 15.53
C LEU A 366 -0.41 3.32 15.09
N ASP A 367 -0.31 2.93 13.81
CA ASP A 367 -1.14 1.88 13.19
C ASP A 367 -0.34 0.91 12.29
N ASP A 368 0.96 0.69 12.58
CA ASP A 368 1.92 -0.19 11.87
C ASP A 368 1.87 -0.16 10.32
N GLY A 369 1.35 0.92 9.76
CA GLY A 369 1.22 1.11 8.32
C GLY A 369 2.59 1.25 7.65
N ASN A 370 2.85 0.39 6.68
CA ASN A 370 4.04 0.46 5.83
C ASN A 370 3.61 0.49 4.36
N VAL A 371 4.36 1.14 3.48
CA VAL A 371 4.11 1.12 2.02
C VAL A 371 5.28 0.51 1.30
N LEU A 372 6.46 1.01 1.65
CA LEU A 372 7.69 0.46 1.14
C LEU A 372 7.96 -0.84 1.91
N PHE A 373 8.25 -1.90 1.17
CA PHE A 373 8.67 -3.19 1.74
C PHE A 373 10.14 -3.08 2.11
N LEU A 374 10.42 -2.13 3.01
CA LEU A 374 11.73 -1.84 3.58
C LEU A 374 12.07 -2.95 4.57
N ALA A 375 13.35 -3.22 4.76
CA ALA A 375 13.84 -4.34 5.54
C ALA A 375 13.29 -4.30 6.97
N ASN A 376 13.05 -5.50 7.49
CA ASN A 376 12.63 -5.77 8.86
C ASN A 376 11.49 -4.89 9.38
N LEU A 377 10.24 -5.37 9.25
CA LEU A 377 9.01 -4.73 9.78
C LEU A 377 9.07 -4.36 11.27
N LYS A 378 10.05 -4.86 12.01
CA LYS A 378 10.27 -4.57 13.43
C LYS A 378 11.22 -3.39 13.68
N ASP A 379 11.69 -2.75 12.62
CA ASP A 379 12.65 -1.65 12.72
C ASP A 379 11.94 -0.29 12.68
N TYR A 380 11.52 0.19 13.85
CA TYR A 380 10.96 1.54 14.06
C TYR A 380 12.03 2.65 14.02
N ARG A 381 13.23 2.37 13.50
CA ARG A 381 14.31 3.36 13.39
C ARG A 381 14.30 4.09 12.05
N PHE A 382 13.40 3.75 11.12
CA PHE A 382 13.18 4.45 9.83
C PHE A 382 14.43 4.76 8.98
N PHE A 383 15.57 4.11 9.27
CA PHE A 383 16.85 4.39 8.64
C PHE A 383 16.85 4.05 7.15
N ASP A 384 16.13 3.00 6.78
CA ASP A 384 15.93 2.63 5.38
C ASP A 384 15.25 3.75 4.59
N LEU A 385 14.27 4.42 5.20
CA LEU A 385 13.59 5.54 4.57
C LEU A 385 14.52 6.74 4.43
N LEU A 386 15.30 7.08 5.46
CA LEU A 386 16.32 8.16 5.36
C LEU A 386 17.35 7.88 4.25
N ASN A 387 17.76 6.62 4.06
CA ASN A 387 18.62 6.23 2.95
C ASN A 387 17.96 6.43 1.58
N VAL A 388 16.66 6.15 1.46
CA VAL A 388 15.89 6.48 0.25
C VAL A 388 15.94 7.99 -0.01
N GLY A 389 15.75 8.81 1.03
CA GLY A 389 15.88 10.27 0.93
C GLY A 389 17.28 10.71 0.47
N CYS A 390 18.34 10.10 1.02
CA CYS A 390 19.72 10.35 0.62
C CYS A 390 19.95 10.08 -0.87
N ILE A 391 19.36 9.01 -1.42
CA ILE A 391 19.50 8.65 -2.84
C ILE A 391 18.68 9.58 -3.73
N LEU A 392 17.42 9.83 -3.37
CA LEU A 392 16.51 10.64 -4.17
C LEU A 392 16.98 12.10 -4.27
N PHE A 393 17.41 12.70 -3.15
CA PHE A 393 17.74 14.12 -3.07
C PHE A 393 19.26 14.39 -3.03
N ARG A 394 20.10 13.35 -3.07
CA ARG A 394 21.57 13.44 -2.99
C ARG A 394 22.08 14.19 -1.74
N LYS A 395 21.30 14.14 -0.66
CA LYS A 395 21.56 14.83 0.60
C LYS A 395 22.37 13.95 1.53
N LYS A 396 23.68 14.21 1.63
CA LYS A 396 24.63 13.36 2.38
C LYS A 396 24.32 13.33 3.87
N GLU A 397 23.68 14.36 4.39
CA GLU A 397 23.24 14.50 5.78
C GLU A 397 22.20 13.45 6.16
N LEU A 398 21.39 13.00 5.20
CA LEU A 398 20.42 11.90 5.39
C LEU A 398 21.10 10.53 5.46
N LYS A 399 22.40 10.44 5.17
CA LYS A 399 23.22 9.23 5.38
C LYS A 399 23.55 9.08 6.86
N PHE A 400 22.53 9.02 7.70
CA PHE A 400 22.69 8.96 9.15
C PHE A 400 22.69 7.49 9.61
N ILE A 401 23.72 7.10 10.36
CA ILE A 401 23.92 5.80 11.06
C ILE A 401 24.02 4.53 10.20
N THR A 402 23.62 4.49 8.93
CA THR A 402 23.83 3.27 8.16
C THR A 402 25.27 3.20 7.64
N LYS A 403 26.17 2.56 8.40
CA LYS A 403 27.54 2.21 7.95
C LYS A 403 27.56 1.40 6.64
N LYS A 404 26.39 0.94 6.16
CA LYS A 404 26.14 0.27 4.87
C LYS A 404 24.85 0.80 4.28
N ILE A 405 24.81 1.04 2.97
CA ILE A 405 23.55 1.28 2.25
C ILE A 405 22.63 0.10 2.52
N SER A 406 21.37 0.38 2.88
CA SER A 406 20.43 -0.70 3.12
C SER A 406 20.14 -1.44 1.81
N PRO A 407 20.05 -2.78 1.82
CA PRO A 407 19.39 -3.62 0.81
C PRO A 407 18.21 -3.02 0.08
N VAL A 408 17.49 -2.19 0.82
CA VAL A 408 16.22 -1.57 0.54
C VAL A 408 16.34 -0.31 -0.32
N SER A 409 17.51 0.32 -0.28
CA SER A 409 17.83 1.54 -1.00
C SER A 409 18.33 1.25 -2.42
N ILE A 410 18.44 -0.03 -2.79
CA ILE A 410 18.86 -0.56 -4.09
C ILE A 410 17.61 -1.09 -4.81
#